data_AF-A0A8I6WIP4-F1
#
_entry.id   AF-A0A8I6WIP4-F1
#
_cell.length_a   1.000
_cell.length_b   1.000
_cell.length_c   1.000
_cell.angle_alpha   90.00
_cell.angle_beta   90.00
_cell.angle_gamma   90.00
#
_symmetry.space_group_name_H-M   'P 1'
#
loop_
_entity.id
_entity.type
_entity.pdbx_description
1 polymer ?
#
loop_
_entity_poly.entity_id
_entity_poly.type
_entity_poly.pdbx_seq_one_letter_code
_entity_poly.pdbx_strand_id
1 'polypeptide(L)'
;MKREQEAASLREKIDAMMQSNGLMLLKSLEIKKELAEKKAKEKQEKWQMLEEEGLRKTAIEERKRRASVNKSMSLLLAEESKIMSMNRNDMDDLTKTWHDMARREILNRRMVASAGPCSSSGDVFSAPYGANVDDFCAGVGTSDGGGFGGGDELQYGLHGAE
;
A
#
# COMPACT_ATOMS: atom_id res chain seq x y z
N MET A 1 -21.13 1.48 79.95
CA MET A 1 -22.16 0.94 79.05
C MET A 1 -22.75 1.96 78.07
N LYS A 2 -23.68 2.87 78.42
CA LYS A 2 -24.32 3.78 77.42
C LYS A 2 -23.33 4.61 76.58
N ARG A 3 -22.36 5.28 77.23
CA ARG A 3 -21.33 6.09 76.53
C ARG A 3 -20.40 5.28 75.63
N GLU A 4 -20.09 4.03 75.99
CA GLU A 4 -19.22 3.17 75.18
C GLU A 4 -19.95 2.65 73.94
N GLN A 5 -21.24 2.34 74.08
CA GLN A 5 -22.09 1.94 72.97
C GLN A 5 -22.31 3.07 71.97
N GLU A 6 -22.48 4.31 72.45
CA GLU A 6 -22.54 5.50 71.61
C GLU A 6 -21.21 5.73 70.87
N ALA A 7 -20.07 5.59 71.56
CA ALA A 7 -18.76 5.72 70.95
C ALA A 7 -18.50 4.64 69.87
N ALA A 8 -18.94 3.40 70.11
CA ALA A 8 -18.84 2.31 69.13
C ALA A 8 -19.72 2.58 67.89
N SER A 9 -20.98 3.01 68.10
CA SER A 9 -21.89 3.35 67.00
C SER A 9 -21.37 4.51 66.14
N LEU A 10 -20.74 5.52 66.75
CA LEU A 10 -20.11 6.61 66.01
C LEU A 10 -18.94 6.14 65.15
N ARG A 11 -18.11 5.21 65.66
CA ARG A 11 -16.98 4.63 64.90
C ARG A 11 -17.48 3.85 63.70
N GLU A 12 -18.46 2.97 63.90
CA GLU A 12 -19.06 2.18 62.82
C GLU A 12 -19.66 3.06 61.72
N LYS A 13 -20.31 4.17 62.10
CA LYS A 13 -20.85 5.14 61.13
C LYS A 13 -19.76 5.85 60.33
N ILE A 14 -18.63 6.18 60.96
CA ILE A 14 -17.47 6.78 60.28
C ILE A 14 -16.88 5.78 59.28
N ASP A 15 -16.71 4.52 59.70
CA ASP A 15 -16.17 3.46 58.84
C ASP A 15 -17.08 3.20 57.63
N ALA A 16 -18.39 3.09 57.85
CA ALA A 16 -19.37 2.93 56.78
C ALA A 16 -19.36 4.12 55.79
N MET A 17 -19.20 5.35 56.30
CA MET A 17 -19.11 6.54 55.47
C MET A 17 -17.82 6.55 54.64
N MET A 18 -16.68 6.21 55.25
CA MET A 18 -15.40 6.10 54.55
C MET A 18 -15.43 5.04 53.45
N GLN A 19 -16.01 3.87 53.74
CA GLN A 19 -16.16 2.79 52.75
C GLN A 19 -17.07 3.22 51.59
N SER A 20 -18.21 3.85 51.89
CA SER A 20 -19.14 4.36 50.88
C SER A 20 -18.47 5.41 49.97
N ASN A 21 -17.74 6.35 50.56
CA ASN A 21 -17.00 7.37 49.81
C ASN A 21 -15.89 6.75 48.94
N GLY A 22 -15.13 5.79 49.49
CA GLY A 22 -14.11 5.06 48.75
C GLY A 22 -14.69 4.31 47.55
N LEU A 23 -15.83 3.64 47.75
CA LEU A 23 -16.53 2.92 46.68
C LEU A 23 -17.06 3.88 45.59
N MET A 24 -17.61 5.03 45.98
CA MET A 24 -18.10 6.03 45.03
C MET A 24 -16.95 6.62 44.19
N LEU A 25 -15.80 6.90 44.81
CA LEU A 25 -14.61 7.37 44.11
C LEU A 25 -14.10 6.32 43.12
N LEU A 26 -14.05 5.06 43.54
CA LEU A 26 -13.59 3.96 42.68
C LEU A 26 -14.48 3.79 41.45
N LYS A 27 -15.81 3.80 41.63
CA LYS A 27 -16.78 3.79 40.51
C LYS A 27 -16.60 5.00 39.58
N SER A 28 -16.35 6.17 40.15
CA SER A 28 -16.14 7.40 39.36
C SER A 28 -14.85 7.34 38.54
N LEU A 29 -13.80 6.73 39.08
CA LEU A 29 -12.54 6.53 38.37
C LEU A 29 -12.67 5.48 37.26
N GLU A 30 -13.41 4.41 37.50
CA GLU A 30 -13.67 3.39 36.47
C GLU A 30 -14.42 3.97 35.27
N ILE A 31 -15.48 4.76 35.52
CA ILE A 31 -16.23 5.44 34.44
C ILE A 31 -15.34 6.40 33.66
N LYS A 32 -14.46 7.16 34.35
CA LYS A 32 -13.52 8.07 33.68
C LYS A 32 -12.54 7.32 32.79
N LYS A 33 -12.03 6.18 33.26
CA LYS A 33 -11.15 5.31 32.49
C LYS A 33 -11.86 4.73 31.26
N GLU A 34 -13.05 4.17 31.44
CA GLU A 34 -13.85 3.61 30.35
C GLU A 34 -14.19 4.67 29.29
N LEU A 35 -14.52 5.89 29.70
CA LEU A 35 -14.76 7.01 28.78
C LEU A 35 -13.50 7.37 27.97
N ALA A 36 -12.34 7.40 28.62
CA ALA A 36 -11.07 7.70 27.94
C ALA A 36 -10.70 6.60 26.95
N GLU A 37 -10.85 5.33 27.35
CA GLU A 37 -10.58 4.17 26.50
C GLU A 37 -11.52 4.14 25.29
N LYS A 38 -12.82 4.40 25.50
CA LYS A 38 -13.80 4.47 24.40
C LYS A 38 -13.46 5.57 23.40
N LYS A 39 -13.05 6.75 23.87
CA LYS A 39 -12.62 7.85 22.99
C LYS A 39 -11.34 7.52 22.21
N ALA A 40 -10.41 6.79 22.82
CA ALA A 40 -9.20 6.35 22.14
C ALA A 40 -9.51 5.31 21.05
N LYS A 41 -10.34 4.31 21.38
CA LYS A 41 -10.81 3.29 20.43
C LYS A 41 -11.56 3.90 19.26
N GLU A 42 -12.51 4.81 19.51
CA GLU A 42 -13.26 5.46 18.43
C GLU A 42 -12.36 6.25 17.48
N LYS A 43 -11.32 6.93 18.01
CA LYS A 43 -10.32 7.61 17.17
C LYS A 43 -9.54 6.61 16.33
N GLN A 44 -9.08 5.52 16.93
CA GLN A 44 -8.33 4.48 16.23
C GLN A 44 -9.16 3.82 15.13
N GLU A 45 -10.41 3.47 15.41
CA GLU A 45 -11.34 2.90 14.42
C GLU A 45 -11.60 3.87 13.26
N LYS A 46 -11.78 5.17 13.55
CA LYS A 46 -11.91 6.18 12.49
C LYS A 46 -10.68 6.28 11.60
N TRP A 47 -9.48 6.19 12.18
CA TRP A 47 -8.24 6.19 11.41
C TRP A 47 -8.11 4.94 10.53
N GLN A 48 -8.42 3.76 11.08
CA GLN A 48 -8.41 2.50 10.31
C GLN A 48 -9.42 2.53 9.15
N MET A 49 -10.64 3.01 9.40
CA MET A 49 -11.66 3.15 8.35
C MET A 49 -11.18 4.06 7.21
N LEU A 50 -10.48 5.16 7.52
CA LEU A 50 -9.95 6.07 6.51
C LEU A 50 -8.83 5.41 5.67
N GLU A 51 -7.95 4.66 6.32
CA GLU A 51 -6.88 3.91 5.65
C GLU A 51 -7.45 2.82 4.72
N GLU A 52 -8.39 2.01 5.22
CA GLU A 52 -9.07 0.98 4.44
C GLU A 52 -9.84 1.56 3.25
N GLU A 53 -10.52 2.71 3.43
CA GLU A 53 -11.20 3.39 2.33
C GLU A 53 -10.21 3.88 1.27
N GLY A 54 -9.05 4.40 1.68
CA GLY A 54 -7.95 4.78 0.80
C GLY A 54 -7.46 3.59 -0.04
N LEU A 55 -7.16 2.46 0.59
CA LEU A 55 -6.75 1.22 -0.07
C LEU A 55 -7.83 0.68 -1.02
N ARG A 56 -9.10 0.76 -0.62
CA ARG A 56 -10.22 0.34 -1.48
C ARG A 56 -10.32 1.20 -2.74
N LYS A 57 -10.14 2.52 -2.63
CA LYS A 57 -10.17 3.44 -3.78
C LYS A 57 -9.02 3.15 -4.75
N THR A 58 -7.80 2.98 -4.25
CA THR A 58 -6.63 2.69 -5.10
C THR A 58 -6.79 1.33 -5.81
N ALA A 59 -7.30 0.32 -5.11
CA ALA A 59 -7.58 -0.99 -5.71
C ALA A 59 -8.63 -0.93 -6.83
N ILE A 60 -9.66 -0.08 -6.69
CA ILE A 60 -10.67 0.12 -7.73
C ILE A 60 -10.07 0.81 -8.95
N GLU A 61 -9.29 1.87 -8.77
CA GLU A 61 -8.65 2.58 -9.89
C GLU A 61 -7.64 1.70 -10.63
N GLU A 62 -6.84 0.92 -9.92
CA GLU A 62 -5.93 -0.05 -10.54
C GLU A 62 -6.70 -1.12 -11.33
N ARG A 63 -7.85 -1.59 -10.83
CA ARG A 63 -8.70 -2.52 -11.58
C ARG A 63 -9.26 -1.88 -12.85
N LYS A 64 -9.67 -0.61 -12.81
CA LYS A 64 -10.13 0.13 -13.99
C LYS A 64 -9.02 0.29 -15.01
N ARG A 65 -7.80 0.64 -14.56
CA ARG A 65 -6.62 0.76 -15.42
C ARG A 65 -6.33 -0.57 -16.12
N ARG A 66 -6.29 -1.68 -15.37
CA ARG A 66 -6.12 -3.03 -15.94
C ARG A 66 -7.21 -3.39 -16.93
N ALA A 67 -8.47 -3.09 -16.63
CA ALA A 67 -9.58 -3.35 -17.55
C ALA A 67 -9.43 -2.56 -18.86
N SER A 68 -9.00 -1.30 -18.80
CA SER A 68 -8.74 -0.46 -19.98
C SER A 68 -7.57 -1.00 -20.82
N VAL A 69 -6.46 -1.36 -20.16
CA VAL A 69 -5.31 -2.00 -20.82
C VAL A 69 -5.73 -3.31 -21.48
N ASN A 70 -6.44 -4.19 -20.77
CA ASN A 70 -6.92 -5.46 -21.32
C ASN A 70 -7.88 -5.26 -22.51
N LYS A 71 -8.76 -4.26 -22.45
CA LYS A 71 -9.65 -3.92 -23.57
C LYS A 71 -8.87 -3.48 -24.80
N SER A 72 -7.89 -2.59 -24.62
CA SER A 72 -7.02 -2.14 -25.73
C SER A 72 -6.18 -3.27 -26.32
N MET A 73 -5.62 -4.14 -25.47
CA MET A 73 -4.86 -5.31 -25.90
C MET A 73 -5.72 -6.30 -26.68
N SER A 74 -6.96 -6.55 -26.23
CA SER A 74 -7.92 -7.42 -26.93
C SER A 74 -8.25 -6.89 -28.33
N LEU A 75 -8.45 -5.58 -28.49
CA LEU A 75 -8.67 -4.96 -29.80
C LEU A 75 -7.46 -5.13 -30.73
N LEU A 76 -6.24 -4.92 -30.23
CA LEU A 76 -5.01 -5.12 -31.02
C LEU A 76 -4.86 -6.58 -31.46
N LEU A 77 -5.13 -7.54 -30.59
CA LEU A 77 -5.07 -8.97 -30.93
C LEU A 77 -6.13 -9.37 -31.97
N ALA A 78 -7.32 -8.78 -31.90
CA ALA A 78 -8.37 -9.00 -32.90
C ALA A 78 -7.99 -8.40 -34.27
N GLU A 79 -7.41 -7.20 -34.28
CA GLU A 79 -6.88 -6.56 -35.48
C GLU A 79 -5.74 -7.40 -36.11
N GLU A 80 -4.81 -7.88 -35.28
CA GLU A 80 -3.73 -8.78 -35.68
C GLU A 80 -4.27 -10.07 -36.28
N SER A 81 -5.23 -10.71 -35.61
CA SER A 81 -5.85 -11.96 -36.08
C SER A 81 -6.54 -11.77 -37.44
N LYS A 82 -7.24 -10.65 -37.64
CA LYS A 82 -7.88 -10.30 -38.90
C LYS A 82 -6.85 -10.19 -40.03
N ILE A 83 -5.76 -9.48 -39.79
CA ILE A 83 -4.68 -9.29 -40.77
C ILE A 83 -3.99 -10.61 -41.07
N MET A 84 -3.68 -11.43 -40.06
CA MET A 84 -3.07 -12.75 -40.26
C MET A 84 -3.97 -13.72 -41.04
N SER A 85 -5.30 -13.63 -40.89
CA SER A 85 -6.26 -14.48 -41.60
C SER A 85 -6.48 -14.12 -43.06
N MET A 86 -6.03 -12.95 -43.54
CA MET A 86 -6.17 -12.58 -44.94
C MET A 86 -5.17 -13.38 -45.81
N ASN A 87 -5.71 -14.09 -46.81
CA ASN A 87 -4.90 -14.87 -47.73
C ASN A 87 -4.04 -13.96 -48.61
N ARG A 88 -2.72 -14.12 -48.55
CA ARG A 88 -1.76 -13.29 -49.29
C ARG A 88 -1.85 -13.47 -50.80
N ASN A 89 -2.28 -14.65 -51.25
CA ASN A 89 -2.36 -15.00 -52.67
C ASN A 89 -3.51 -14.29 -53.40
N ASP A 90 -4.51 -13.84 -52.64
CA ASP A 90 -5.69 -13.16 -53.18
C ASP A 90 -5.53 -11.63 -53.18
N MET A 91 -4.36 -11.11 -52.77
CA MET A 91 -4.10 -9.68 -52.67
C MET A 91 -3.26 -9.17 -53.85
N ASP A 92 -3.60 -7.98 -54.35
CA ASP A 92 -2.75 -7.27 -55.30
C ASP A 92 -1.49 -6.70 -54.61
N ASP A 93 -0.51 -6.26 -55.39
CA ASP A 93 0.78 -5.83 -54.86
C ASP A 93 0.68 -4.58 -53.99
N LEU A 94 -0.25 -3.67 -54.29
CA LEU A 94 -0.54 -2.51 -53.46
C LEU A 94 -1.08 -2.96 -52.08
N THR A 95 -2.02 -3.89 -52.06
CA THR A 95 -2.63 -4.42 -50.84
C THR A 95 -1.61 -5.20 -50.02
N LYS A 96 -0.69 -5.94 -50.65
CA LYS A 96 0.45 -6.58 -49.96
C LYS A 96 1.32 -5.56 -49.22
N THR A 97 1.68 -4.45 -49.87
CA THR A 97 2.50 -3.42 -49.22
C THR A 97 1.78 -2.77 -48.04
N TRP A 98 0.48 -2.48 -48.17
CA TRP A 98 -0.34 -1.98 -47.07
C TRP A 98 -0.44 -2.96 -45.91
N HIS A 99 -0.58 -4.25 -46.21
CA HIS A 99 -0.68 -5.30 -45.22
C HIS A 99 0.63 -5.48 -44.43
N ASP A 100 1.77 -5.40 -45.10
CA ASP A 100 3.09 -5.45 -44.46
C ASP A 100 3.34 -4.22 -43.56
N MET A 101 2.87 -3.03 -43.98
CA MET A 101 2.90 -1.83 -43.15
C MET A 101 1.98 -1.96 -41.92
N ALA A 102 0.77 -2.47 -42.10
CA ALA A 102 -0.20 -2.66 -41.01
C ALA A 102 0.27 -3.68 -39.97
N ARG A 103 0.87 -4.81 -40.40
CA ARG A 103 1.49 -5.79 -39.48
C ARG A 103 2.59 -5.16 -38.64
N ARG A 104 3.47 -4.38 -39.26
CA ARG A 104 4.58 -3.71 -38.56
C ARG A 104 4.07 -2.71 -37.54
N GLU A 105 3.04 -1.94 -37.89
CA GLU A 105 2.41 -0.96 -36.99
C GLU A 105 1.74 -1.63 -35.78
N ILE A 106 1.06 -2.76 -35.98
CA ILE A 106 0.44 -3.52 -34.88
C ILE A 106 1.48 -4.10 -33.94
N LEU A 107 2.59 -4.64 -34.46
CA LEU A 107 3.71 -5.13 -33.64
C LEU A 107 4.31 -4.01 -32.79
N ASN A 108 4.49 -2.81 -33.36
CA ASN A 108 4.95 -1.64 -32.62
C ASN A 108 3.98 -1.25 -31.50
N ARG A 109 2.67 -1.19 -31.78
CA ARG A 109 1.64 -0.87 -30.77
C ARG A 109 1.57 -1.91 -29.65
N ARG A 110 1.71 -3.20 -29.97
CA ARG A 110 1.80 -4.28 -28.97
C ARG A 110 3.02 -4.13 -28.08
N MET A 111 4.17 -3.80 -28.66
CA MET A 111 5.41 -3.58 -27.90
C MET A 111 5.22 -2.43 -26.89
N VAL A 112 4.65 -1.31 -27.31
CA VAL A 112 4.36 -0.16 -26.44
C VAL A 112 3.33 -0.51 -25.36
N ALA A 113 2.26 -1.24 -25.71
CA ALA A 113 1.23 -1.66 -24.75
C ALA A 113 1.73 -2.70 -23.74
N SER A 114 2.69 -3.54 -24.14
CA SER A 114 3.33 -4.56 -23.29
C SER A 114 4.45 -4.01 -22.40
N ALA A 115 5.07 -2.88 -22.78
CA ALA A 115 6.15 -2.28 -22.00
C ALA A 115 5.70 -1.70 -20.66
N GLY A 116 4.40 -1.42 -20.49
CA GLY A 116 3.81 -0.93 -19.23
C GLY A 116 4.41 0.40 -18.73
N PRO A 117 3.79 1.06 -17.75
CA PRO A 117 4.42 2.20 -17.09
C PRO A 117 5.55 1.68 -16.20
N CYS A 118 6.79 1.71 -16.69
CA CYS A 118 7.97 1.48 -15.89
C CYS A 118 8.32 2.78 -15.14
N SER A 119 8.18 2.74 -13.81
CA SER A 119 8.85 3.60 -12.82
C SER A 119 8.81 5.13 -13.02
N SER A 120 7.81 5.78 -12.42
CA SER A 120 8.01 7.10 -11.79
C SER A 120 7.96 6.91 -10.27
N SER A 121 9.04 6.37 -9.72
CA SER A 121 9.35 6.56 -8.30
C SER A 121 9.83 8.01 -8.16
N GLY A 122 9.01 8.82 -7.53
CA GLY A 122 9.21 10.26 -7.40
C GLY A 122 8.23 10.79 -6.39
N ASP A 123 8.42 10.39 -5.13
CA ASP A 123 7.92 11.14 -3.98
C ASP A 123 8.32 12.61 -4.14
N VAL A 124 7.35 13.44 -4.51
CA VAL A 124 7.44 14.88 -4.33
C VAL A 124 6.18 15.29 -3.58
N PHE A 125 6.11 14.88 -2.32
CA PHE A 125 5.26 15.54 -1.35
C PHE A 125 5.91 16.89 -1.01
N SER A 126 5.72 17.88 -1.88
CA SER A 126 6.03 19.28 -1.56
C SER A 126 4.92 19.80 -0.63
N ALA A 127 5.09 19.61 0.68
CA ALA A 127 4.40 20.42 1.67
C ALA A 127 5.11 21.78 1.78
N PRO A 128 4.43 22.91 1.56
CA PRO A 128 5.03 24.22 1.77
C PRO A 128 4.80 24.67 3.22
N TYR A 129 5.82 25.31 3.78
CA TYR A 129 5.85 26.09 5.03
C TYR A 129 6.06 25.34 6.36
N GLY A 130 7.22 25.62 6.97
CA GLY A 130 7.40 25.50 8.42
C GLY A 130 8.85 25.32 8.88
N ALA A 131 9.67 26.37 8.75
CA ALA A 131 11.01 26.50 9.33
C ALA A 131 11.08 25.99 10.78
N ASN A 132 12.11 25.25 11.20
CA ASN A 132 13.38 25.70 11.84
C ASN A 132 13.64 24.64 12.95
N VAL A 133 14.82 24.15 13.35
CA VAL A 133 16.18 24.69 13.52
C VAL A 133 17.12 23.47 13.72
N ASP A 134 18.37 23.58 13.24
CA ASP A 134 19.60 22.92 13.74
C ASP A 134 19.72 21.38 13.66
N ASP A 135 20.86 20.74 13.47
CA ASP A 135 22.22 21.05 13.03
C ASP A 135 22.90 19.67 13.01
N PHE A 136 23.29 19.17 11.84
CA PHE A 136 24.47 18.32 11.74
C PHE A 136 25.01 18.37 10.31
N CYS A 137 25.90 19.33 10.09
CA CYS A 137 26.82 19.32 8.96
C CYS A 137 27.60 17.99 8.86
N ALA A 138 27.65 17.42 7.66
CA ALA A 138 28.91 17.22 6.94
C ALA A 138 28.63 16.63 5.55
N GLY A 139 28.66 17.50 4.54
CA GLY A 139 28.84 17.08 3.15
C GLY A 139 30.29 16.73 2.85
N VAL A 140 30.50 16.41 1.55
CA VAL A 140 31.76 16.05 0.86
C VAL A 140 32.06 14.55 0.94
N GLY A 141 32.14 13.78 -0.13
CA GLY A 141 32.13 14.08 -1.57
C GLY A 141 32.78 12.90 -2.33
N THR A 142 32.60 12.89 -3.66
CA THR A 142 33.44 12.26 -4.71
C THR A 142 33.56 10.72 -4.70
N SER A 143 33.12 10.01 -5.74
CA SER A 143 33.76 9.80 -7.06
C SER A 143 34.57 8.50 -7.09
N ASP A 144 34.59 7.90 -8.29
CA ASP A 144 35.43 6.78 -8.76
C ASP A 144 34.82 5.39 -8.45
N GLY A 145 34.64 4.45 -9.37
CA GLY A 145 35.11 4.30 -10.75
C GLY A 145 35.33 2.80 -11.01
N GLY A 146 34.76 2.26 -12.09
CA GLY A 146 35.27 1.09 -12.83
C GLY A 146 35.13 -0.32 -12.22
N GLY A 147 34.75 -1.30 -13.06
CA GLY A 147 34.99 -2.72 -12.79
C GLY A 147 34.14 -3.70 -13.60
N PHE A 148 34.57 -4.02 -14.82
CA PHE A 148 34.12 -5.20 -15.57
C PHE A 148 34.67 -6.49 -14.92
N GLY A 149 33.86 -7.55 -14.89
CA GLY A 149 34.25 -8.96 -14.64
C GLY A 149 32.99 -9.77 -14.34
N GLY A 150 32.56 -10.77 -15.11
CA GLY A 150 33.30 -11.79 -15.87
C GLY A 150 33.29 -13.08 -15.05
N GLY A 151 32.51 -14.09 -15.48
CA GLY A 151 32.57 -15.44 -14.91
C GLY A 151 31.27 -16.23 -14.98
N ASP A 152 31.10 -16.99 -16.06
CA ASP A 152 30.22 -18.17 -16.13
C ASP A 152 30.62 -19.20 -15.07
N GLU A 153 29.65 -19.85 -14.43
CA GLU A 153 29.85 -21.22 -13.91
C GLU A 153 28.52 -22.00 -13.91
N LEU A 154 28.28 -22.70 -15.01
CA LEU A 154 27.32 -23.80 -15.11
C LEU A 154 27.93 -25.02 -14.41
N GLN A 155 27.33 -25.44 -13.30
CA GLN A 155 27.73 -26.66 -12.61
C GLN A 155 26.96 -27.86 -13.18
N TYR A 156 27.61 -28.61 -14.07
CA TYR A 156 27.24 -29.96 -14.51
C TYR A 156 28.42 -30.91 -14.25
N GLY A 157 28.13 -32.09 -13.71
CA GLY A 157 29.07 -33.22 -13.49
C GLY A 157 28.51 -34.11 -12.36
N LEU A 158 27.76 -35.20 -12.56
CA LEU A 158 27.86 -36.37 -13.43
C LEU A 158 29.09 -37.27 -13.17
N HIS A 159 28.87 -38.37 -12.45
CA HIS A 159 29.42 -39.75 -12.54
C HIS A 159 29.50 -40.35 -11.12
N GLY A 160 29.13 -41.61 -10.84
CA GLY A 160 28.89 -42.78 -11.67
C GLY A 160 29.58 -43.99 -11.02
N ALA A 161 28.99 -45.19 -11.20
CA ALA A 161 29.51 -46.53 -10.86
C ALA A 161 29.59 -46.87 -9.35
N GLU A 162 29.27 -48.07 -8.87
CA GLU A 162 29.09 -49.42 -9.48
C GLU A 162 27.79 -50.09 -9.05
#